data_AF-A0A7S1Q820-F1
#
_entry.id   AF-A0A7S1Q820-F1
#
_cell.length_a   1.000
_cell.length_b   1.000
_cell.length_c   1.000
_cell.angle_alpha   90.00
_cell.angle_beta   90.00
_cell.angle_gamma   90.00
#
_symmetry.space_group_name_H-M   'P 1'
#
loop_
_entity.id
_entity.type
_entity.pdbx_description
1 polymer ?
#
loop_
_entity_poly.entity_id
_entity_poly.type
_entity_poly.pdbx_seq_one_letter_code
_entity_poly.pdbx_strand_id
1 'polypeptide(L)'
;MAHRSRTPPKNAADQSMFRRPDEVAYRAVGSGEPAVTRCTHAGKVKGKKISYIGPTVFWLTHAALANIVARYERFGGVKAVEAMLKEDKAFGELYLASHDAYVAAVLPRLPDEQREFFVEHYSGPNAKGRKYGNAAVGEPLSVKCLHAHVGAALAGVPNPIGAAVCRYTVAMAAALKAREAARRTSSSADADKADDGADATAASSSEPAVPAGDAATMDVTDDFPRNFAAFVARNKKDAFTLEGVDINSADFDVCGAALALVVHFDGHAPSFKKKHRIN
;
A
#
# COMPACT_ATOMS: atom_id res chain seq x y z
N MET A 1 46.83 -2.79 26.44
CA MET A 1 46.11 -2.58 25.17
C MET A 1 44.90 -1.70 25.44
N ALA A 2 44.98 -0.42 25.06
CA ALA A 2 43.93 0.55 25.35
C ALA A 2 42.67 0.25 24.54
N HIS A 3 41.55 0.06 25.24
CA HIS A 3 40.22 0.03 24.66
C HIS A 3 39.95 1.40 24.05
N ARG A 4 40.18 1.58 22.75
CA ARG A 4 39.74 2.77 22.03
C ARG A 4 38.21 2.78 22.07
N SER A 5 37.67 3.52 23.05
CA SER A 5 36.33 4.09 22.97
C SER A 5 36.27 4.92 21.70
N ARG A 6 35.75 4.34 20.62
CA ARG A 6 35.42 5.10 19.41
C ARG A 6 34.11 5.80 19.69
N THR A 7 34.17 7.10 19.89
CA THR A 7 33.02 7.98 19.75
C THR A 7 32.27 7.57 18.48
N PRO A 8 30.97 7.26 18.54
CA PRO A 8 30.20 6.99 17.33
C PRO A 8 30.37 8.18 16.37
N PRO A 9 30.42 7.94 15.03
CA PRO A 9 30.46 9.04 14.07
C PRO A 9 29.34 10.03 14.40
N LYS A 10 29.60 11.33 14.22
CA LYS A 10 28.77 12.41 14.77
C LYS A 10 27.28 12.31 14.42
N ASN A 11 26.87 11.51 13.41
CA ASN A 11 25.47 11.22 13.09
C ASN A 11 25.17 9.71 12.86
N ALA A 12 25.71 8.83 13.71
CA ALA A 12 25.20 7.45 13.78
C ALA A 12 23.68 7.45 13.98
N ALA A 13 22.97 6.47 13.42
CA ALA A 13 21.51 6.40 13.51
C ALA A 13 21.03 6.54 14.96
N ASP A 14 20.38 7.66 15.26
CA ASP A 14 19.84 7.93 16.58
C ASP A 14 18.74 6.91 16.89
N GLN A 15 19.09 5.94 17.73
CA GLN A 15 18.19 4.85 18.09
C GLN A 15 16.99 5.36 18.90
N SER A 16 17.06 6.56 19.50
CA SER A 16 15.91 7.19 20.16
C SER A 16 14.90 7.77 19.16
N MET A 17 15.36 8.08 17.95
CA MET A 17 14.54 8.54 16.82
C MET A 17 14.16 7.39 15.88
N PHE A 18 14.56 6.15 16.20
CA PHE A 18 14.32 4.99 15.36
C PHE A 18 12.83 4.81 15.08
N ARG A 19 12.45 4.88 13.80
CA ARG A 19 11.06 4.77 13.32
C ARG A 19 10.12 5.86 13.82
N ARG A 20 10.66 6.99 14.27
CA ARG A 20 9.86 8.17 14.52
C ARG A 20 9.50 8.82 13.17
N PRO A 21 8.21 9.03 12.88
CA PRO A 21 7.82 9.68 11.63
C PRO A 21 8.25 11.15 11.64
N ASP A 22 8.77 11.62 10.50
CA ASP A 22 9.12 13.03 10.27
C ASP A 22 7.92 13.81 9.76
N GLU A 23 7.06 13.15 8.99
CA GLU A 23 5.94 13.76 8.28
C GLU A 23 4.84 12.72 8.04
N VAL A 24 3.58 13.19 8.01
CA VAL A 24 2.46 12.42 7.47
C VAL A 24 2.37 12.70 5.97
N ALA A 25 2.70 11.71 5.16
CA ALA A 25 2.69 11.83 3.70
C ALA A 25 1.28 11.61 3.10
N TYR A 26 0.42 10.88 3.80
CA TYR A 26 -0.97 10.65 3.39
C TYR A 26 -1.86 10.41 4.61
N ARG A 27 -3.09 10.95 4.56
CA ARG A 27 -4.12 10.77 5.58
C ARG A 27 -5.32 10.04 5.00
N ALA A 28 -5.93 9.18 5.80
CA ALA A 28 -7.19 8.53 5.46
C ALA A 28 -8.29 9.59 5.29
N VAL A 29 -9.08 9.50 4.20
CA VAL A 29 -10.10 10.50 3.84
C VAL A 29 -11.17 10.62 4.91
N GLY A 30 -11.71 9.49 5.40
CA GLY A 30 -12.78 9.50 6.40
C GLY A 30 -12.32 9.83 7.82
N SER A 31 -11.24 9.22 8.30
CA SER A 31 -10.80 9.35 9.71
C SER A 31 -9.77 10.46 9.94
N GLY A 32 -9.11 10.97 8.90
CA GLY A 32 -7.98 11.90 9.00
C GLY A 32 -6.72 11.28 9.62
N GLU A 33 -6.74 10.00 9.99
CA GLU A 33 -5.62 9.31 10.60
C GLU A 33 -4.43 9.20 9.62
N PRO A 34 -3.18 9.29 10.10
CA PRO A 34 -2.02 9.02 9.28
C PRO A 34 -2.11 7.61 8.68
N ALA A 35 -2.07 7.54 7.36
CA ALA A 35 -2.07 6.29 6.62
C ALA A 35 -0.71 5.97 6.02
N VAL A 36 0.03 7.00 5.61
CA VAL A 36 1.45 6.88 5.28
C VAL A 36 2.23 7.94 6.03
N THR A 37 3.32 7.51 6.66
CA THR A 37 4.29 8.42 7.28
C THR A 37 5.63 8.31 6.61
N ARG A 38 6.31 9.44 6.43
CA ARG A 38 7.73 9.45 6.05
C ARG A 38 8.59 9.28 7.30
N CYS A 39 9.59 8.42 7.22
CA CYS A 39 10.58 8.21 8.27
C CYS A 39 11.98 8.02 7.67
N THR A 40 12.80 9.07 7.74
CA THR A 40 14.22 9.07 7.36
C THR A 40 15.11 8.53 8.49
N HIS A 41 14.62 8.58 9.73
CA HIS A 41 15.29 8.03 10.92
C HIS A 41 15.06 6.51 11.10
N ALA A 42 15.17 5.74 10.03
CA ALA A 42 14.99 4.28 10.04
C ALA A 42 16.31 3.48 10.12
N GLY A 43 17.43 4.16 10.40
CA GLY A 43 18.74 3.55 10.55
C GLY A 43 18.85 2.68 11.81
N LYS A 44 19.64 1.61 11.74
CA LYS A 44 19.84 0.66 12.85
C LYS A 44 21.31 0.56 13.25
N VAL A 45 21.55 0.51 14.55
CA VAL A 45 22.85 0.13 15.11
C VAL A 45 22.76 -1.28 15.65
N LYS A 46 23.51 -2.23 15.08
CA LYS A 46 23.60 -3.62 15.55
C LYS A 46 25.06 -4.03 15.73
N GLY A 47 25.53 -3.93 16.97
CA GLY A 47 26.95 -4.16 17.31
C GLY A 47 27.85 -3.19 16.57
N LYS A 48 28.77 -3.70 15.74
CA LYS A 48 29.66 -2.88 14.92
C LYS A 48 29.05 -2.39 13.60
N LYS A 49 27.84 -2.85 13.23
CA LYS A 49 27.18 -2.47 11.98
C LYS A 49 26.25 -1.29 12.23
N ILE A 50 26.46 -0.20 11.48
CA ILE A 50 25.63 1.00 11.49
C ILE A 50 24.98 1.10 10.11
N SER A 51 23.66 1.23 10.09
CA SER A 51 22.88 1.64 8.92
C SER A 51 22.33 3.02 9.23
N TYR A 52 22.66 4.00 8.42
CA TYR A 52 22.26 5.40 8.65
C TYR A 52 20.78 5.62 8.31
N ILE A 53 20.26 4.84 7.36
CA ILE A 53 18.87 4.84 6.93
C ILE A 53 18.47 3.47 6.41
N GLY A 54 17.18 3.15 6.45
CA GLY A 54 16.61 1.96 5.81
C GLY A 54 16.16 2.22 4.36
N PRO A 55 15.97 1.17 3.55
CA PRO A 55 15.59 1.33 2.14
C PRO A 55 14.11 1.72 1.94
N THR A 56 13.30 1.63 3.00
CA THR A 56 11.89 2.04 3.01
C THR A 56 11.75 3.29 3.86
N VAL A 57 11.30 4.38 3.24
CA VAL A 57 11.15 5.71 3.85
C VAL A 57 9.67 6.09 3.98
N PHE A 58 8.81 5.61 3.09
CA PHE A 58 7.35 5.77 3.21
C PHE A 58 6.74 4.52 3.84
N TRP A 59 6.22 4.67 5.05
CA TRP A 59 5.73 3.57 5.87
C TRP A 59 4.20 3.59 5.93
N LEU A 60 3.59 2.46 5.58
CA LEU A 60 2.16 2.23 5.74
C LEU A 60 1.83 2.07 7.22
N THR A 61 0.96 2.94 7.75
CA THR A 61 0.69 3.05 9.19
C THR A 61 -0.78 2.88 9.57
N HIS A 62 -1.72 3.11 8.65
CA HIS A 62 -3.14 2.90 8.92
C HIS A 62 -3.44 1.41 9.15
N ALA A 63 -4.06 1.08 10.28
CA ALA A 63 -4.19 -0.30 10.76
C ALA A 63 -4.99 -1.19 9.77
N ALA A 64 -6.13 -0.71 9.25
CA ALA A 64 -6.91 -1.50 8.32
C ALA A 64 -6.18 -1.72 6.99
N LEU A 65 -5.51 -0.68 6.50
CA LEU A 65 -4.81 -0.75 5.23
C LEU A 65 -3.56 -1.65 5.33
N ALA A 66 -2.81 -1.55 6.42
CA ALA A 66 -1.71 -2.47 6.69
C ALA A 66 -2.19 -3.92 6.84
N ASN A 67 -3.31 -4.17 7.55
CA ASN A 67 -3.83 -5.53 7.72
C ASN A 67 -4.31 -6.14 6.40
N ILE A 68 -5.04 -5.40 5.56
CA ILE A 68 -5.50 -5.94 4.29
C ILE A 68 -4.33 -6.20 3.33
N VAL A 69 -3.32 -5.32 3.31
CA VAL A 69 -2.11 -5.54 2.51
C VAL A 69 -1.31 -6.74 3.01
N ALA A 70 -1.16 -6.90 4.34
CA ALA A 70 -0.57 -8.10 4.93
C ALA A 70 -1.36 -9.38 4.60
N ARG A 71 -2.69 -9.27 4.52
CA ARG A 71 -3.55 -10.38 4.07
C ARG A 71 -3.25 -10.76 2.62
N TYR A 72 -3.19 -9.78 1.71
CA TYR A 72 -2.81 -10.03 0.32
C TYR A 72 -1.44 -10.72 0.21
N GLU A 73 -0.45 -10.26 0.97
CA GLU A 73 0.88 -10.90 1.02
C GLU A 73 0.81 -12.35 1.54
N ARG A 74 0.06 -12.60 2.62
CA ARG A 74 -0.15 -13.94 3.20
C ARG A 74 -0.77 -14.91 2.19
N PHE A 75 -1.69 -14.43 1.35
CA PHE A 75 -2.33 -15.23 0.30
C PHE A 75 -1.56 -15.20 -1.04
N GLY A 76 -0.24 -14.95 -1.00
CA GLY A 76 0.63 -15.13 -2.16
C GLY A 76 0.76 -13.90 -3.06
N GLY A 77 0.27 -12.73 -2.63
CA GLY A 77 0.24 -11.53 -3.47
C GLY A 77 1.61 -11.06 -3.96
N VAL A 78 2.67 -11.22 -3.15
CA VAL A 78 4.04 -10.90 -3.59
C VAL A 78 4.43 -11.76 -4.81
N LYS A 79 4.26 -13.08 -4.71
CA LYS A 79 4.62 -14.01 -5.80
C LYS A 79 3.76 -13.77 -7.04
N ALA A 80 2.48 -13.49 -6.85
CA ALA A 80 1.56 -13.19 -7.94
C ALA A 80 1.98 -11.93 -8.71
N VAL A 81 2.31 -10.85 -7.99
CA VAL A 81 2.81 -9.62 -8.62
C VAL A 81 4.15 -9.85 -9.31
N GLU A 82 5.10 -10.58 -8.70
CA GLU A 82 6.37 -10.92 -9.35
C GLU A 82 6.19 -11.73 -10.64
N ALA A 83 5.23 -12.64 -10.68
CA ALA A 83 4.89 -13.38 -11.91
C ALA A 83 4.36 -12.41 -12.98
N MET A 84 3.42 -11.53 -12.62
CA MET A 84 2.87 -10.52 -13.54
C MET A 84 3.95 -9.58 -14.08
N LEU A 85 4.91 -9.13 -13.25
CA LEU A 85 6.01 -8.28 -13.69
C LEU A 85 6.91 -8.95 -14.74
N LYS A 86 7.04 -10.27 -14.69
CA LYS A 86 7.85 -11.05 -15.64
C LYS A 86 7.09 -11.35 -16.92
N GLU A 87 5.77 -11.52 -16.83
CA GLU A 87 4.90 -11.85 -17.96
C GLU A 87 4.47 -10.60 -18.75
N ASP A 88 4.11 -9.52 -18.06
CA ASP A 88 3.72 -8.24 -18.64
C ASP A 88 4.91 -7.27 -18.67
N LYS A 89 5.52 -7.17 -19.85
CA LYS A 89 6.66 -6.29 -20.10
C LYS A 89 6.36 -4.82 -19.77
N ALA A 90 5.16 -4.32 -20.08
CA ALA A 90 4.83 -2.92 -19.83
C ALA A 90 4.72 -2.66 -18.32
N PHE A 91 4.14 -3.59 -17.56
CA PHE A 91 4.11 -3.51 -16.11
C PHE A 91 5.50 -3.59 -15.49
N GLY A 92 6.35 -4.50 -15.99
CA GLY A 92 7.75 -4.62 -15.60
C GLY A 92 8.54 -3.32 -15.82
N GLU A 93 8.42 -2.69 -16.99
CA GLU A 93 9.10 -1.42 -17.29
C GLU A 93 8.65 -0.27 -16.39
N LEU A 94 7.34 -0.14 -16.13
CA LEU A 94 6.82 0.83 -15.17
C LEU A 94 7.36 0.58 -13.76
N TYR A 95 7.48 -0.67 -13.35
CA TYR A 95 8.02 -1.03 -12.05
C TYR A 95 9.50 -0.67 -11.93
N LEU A 96 10.30 -0.95 -12.96
CA LEU A 96 11.71 -0.56 -12.98
C LEU A 96 11.88 0.95 -12.86
N ALA A 97 11.11 1.72 -13.63
CA ALA A 97 11.11 3.18 -13.54
C ALA A 97 10.68 3.70 -12.15
N SER A 98 9.83 2.94 -11.43
CA SER A 98 9.41 3.32 -10.08
C SER A 98 10.53 3.29 -9.04
N HIS A 99 11.61 2.51 -9.27
CA HIS A 99 12.78 2.55 -8.39
C HIS A 99 13.49 3.89 -8.48
N ASP A 100 13.68 4.43 -9.68
CA ASP A 100 14.31 5.74 -9.89
C ASP A 100 13.42 6.87 -9.38
N ALA A 101 12.11 6.79 -9.61
CA ALA A 101 11.15 7.74 -9.07
C ALA A 101 11.18 7.77 -7.53
N TYR A 102 11.31 6.60 -6.90
CA TYR A 102 11.47 6.50 -5.45
C TYR A 102 12.77 7.13 -4.96
N VAL A 103 13.89 6.86 -5.62
CA VAL A 103 15.19 7.47 -5.28
C VAL A 103 15.12 8.99 -5.40
N ALA A 104 14.55 9.51 -6.49
CA ALA A 104 14.36 10.94 -6.73
C ALA A 104 13.46 11.60 -5.66
N ALA A 105 12.46 10.88 -5.15
CA ALA A 105 11.63 11.36 -4.05
C ALA A 105 12.36 11.32 -2.70
N VAL A 106 13.23 10.34 -2.45
CA VAL A 106 13.89 10.18 -1.15
C VAL A 106 15.11 11.09 -0.99
N LEU A 107 16.04 11.10 -1.96
CA LEU A 107 17.36 11.74 -1.78
C LEU A 107 17.31 13.22 -1.35
N PRO A 108 16.46 14.09 -1.91
CA PRO A 108 16.41 15.50 -1.52
C PRO A 108 16.02 15.73 -0.06
N ARG A 109 15.43 14.72 0.59
CA ARG A 109 14.93 14.78 1.98
C ARG A 109 15.94 14.23 3.00
N LEU A 110 17.08 13.74 2.52
CA LEU A 110 18.12 13.15 3.37
C LEU A 110 19.26 14.15 3.63
N PRO A 111 19.76 14.24 4.87
CA PRO A 111 21.07 14.83 5.16
C PRO A 111 22.18 14.13 4.37
N ASP A 112 23.29 14.84 4.13
CA ASP A 112 24.36 14.39 3.24
C ASP A 112 24.88 12.98 3.58
N GLU A 113 25.14 12.67 4.85
CA GLU A 113 25.64 11.36 5.27
C GLU A 113 24.62 10.23 5.03
N GLN A 114 23.32 10.49 5.26
CA GLN A 114 22.26 9.52 4.96
C GLN A 114 22.09 9.34 3.44
N ARG A 115 22.25 10.42 2.67
CA ARG A 115 22.17 10.42 1.21
C ARG A 115 23.30 9.60 0.60
N GLU A 116 24.53 9.84 1.03
CA GLU A 116 25.70 9.07 0.61
C GLU A 116 25.53 7.59 0.94
N PHE A 117 25.11 7.28 2.16
CA PHE A 117 24.83 5.90 2.56
C PHE A 117 23.73 5.27 1.70
N PHE A 118 22.64 5.99 1.44
CA PHE A 118 21.52 5.52 0.65
C PHE A 118 21.97 5.18 -0.77
N VAL A 119 22.75 6.06 -1.41
CA VAL A 119 23.32 5.82 -2.75
C VAL A 119 24.25 4.60 -2.71
N GLU A 120 25.21 4.55 -1.80
CA GLU A 120 26.15 3.42 -1.71
C GLU A 120 25.47 2.06 -1.49
N HIS A 121 24.31 2.02 -0.82
CA HIS A 121 23.68 0.76 -0.40
C HIS A 121 22.41 0.37 -1.15
N TYR A 122 21.69 1.34 -1.74
CA TYR A 122 20.33 1.12 -2.25
C TYR A 122 20.08 1.73 -3.64
N SER A 123 20.96 2.57 -4.17
CA SER A 123 20.73 3.18 -5.48
C SER A 123 22.03 3.57 -6.21
N GLY A 124 22.16 3.15 -7.45
CA GLY A 124 23.26 3.56 -8.33
C GLY A 124 24.14 2.39 -8.80
N PRO A 125 25.03 2.65 -9.78
CA PRO A 125 25.76 1.60 -10.50
C PRO A 125 26.73 0.80 -9.61
N ASN A 126 27.12 1.36 -8.46
CA ASN A 126 28.09 0.77 -7.53
C ASN A 126 27.46 0.33 -6.21
N ALA A 127 26.12 0.25 -6.12
CA ALA A 127 25.46 -0.17 -4.89
C ALA A 127 25.96 -1.56 -4.44
N LYS A 128 26.32 -1.70 -3.16
CA LYS A 128 26.85 -2.97 -2.62
C LYS A 128 25.79 -4.07 -2.68
N GLY A 129 25.88 -4.88 -3.74
CA GLY A 129 24.85 -5.81 -4.17
C GLY A 129 23.76 -5.03 -4.91
N ARG A 130 23.47 -5.43 -6.16
CA ARG A 130 22.49 -4.83 -7.09
C ARG A 130 21.13 -4.56 -6.44
N LYS A 131 21.02 -3.49 -5.66
CA LYS A 131 19.84 -3.17 -4.86
C LYS A 131 19.08 -2.04 -5.51
N TYR A 132 17.78 -2.23 -5.63
CA TYR A 132 16.92 -1.29 -6.34
C TYR A 132 16.00 -0.58 -5.35
N GLY A 133 16.16 0.74 -5.24
CA GLY A 133 15.21 1.70 -4.67
C GLY A 133 14.39 1.21 -3.47
N ASN A 134 13.06 1.38 -3.57
CA ASN A 134 12.12 1.06 -2.49
C ASN A 134 12.30 -0.38 -1.98
N ALA A 135 12.41 -0.52 -0.65
CA ALA A 135 12.61 -1.81 0.05
C ALA A 135 13.94 -2.55 -0.25
N ALA A 136 14.75 -2.02 -1.18
CA ALA A 136 16.08 -2.49 -1.61
C ALA A 136 16.11 -3.98 -1.94
N VAL A 137 15.35 -4.33 -2.98
CA VAL A 137 15.31 -5.67 -3.56
C VAL A 137 16.59 -5.98 -4.34
N GLY A 138 17.01 -7.24 -4.37
CA GLY A 138 18.29 -7.66 -4.98
C GLY A 138 18.23 -7.97 -6.49
N GLU A 139 17.03 -8.12 -7.03
CA GLU A 139 16.79 -8.39 -8.46
C GLU A 139 15.76 -7.38 -9.01
N PRO A 140 15.90 -6.92 -10.26
CA PRO A 140 15.12 -5.79 -10.78
C PRO A 140 13.59 -5.96 -10.70
N LEU A 141 13.09 -7.18 -10.95
CA LEU A 141 11.66 -7.50 -10.95
C LEU A 141 11.21 -8.25 -9.69
N SER A 142 12.04 -8.27 -8.64
CA SER A 142 11.66 -8.86 -7.37
C SER A 142 10.92 -7.86 -6.49
N VAL A 143 10.02 -8.37 -5.65
CA VAL A 143 9.15 -7.59 -4.77
C VAL A 143 9.35 -8.10 -3.35
N LYS A 144 9.74 -7.21 -2.43
CA LYS A 144 9.96 -7.61 -1.04
C LYS A 144 8.66 -7.69 -0.23
N CYS A 145 7.82 -6.66 -0.36
CA CYS A 145 6.53 -6.55 0.29
C CYS A 145 5.67 -5.50 -0.42
N LEU A 146 4.35 -5.73 -0.46
CA LEU A 146 3.36 -4.81 -1.01
C LEU A 146 3.22 -3.55 -0.16
N HIS A 147 3.46 -3.63 1.17
CA HIS A 147 3.38 -2.48 2.07
C HIS A 147 4.24 -1.30 1.63
N ALA A 148 5.47 -1.57 1.20
CA ALA A 148 6.40 -0.54 0.77
C ALA A 148 5.92 0.13 -0.54
N HIS A 149 5.34 -0.65 -1.45
CA HIS A 149 4.80 -0.15 -2.71
C HIS A 149 3.56 0.72 -2.51
N VAL A 150 2.61 0.25 -1.68
CA VAL A 150 1.42 1.03 -1.29
C VAL A 150 1.82 2.32 -0.58
N GLY A 151 2.77 2.25 0.35
CA GLY A 151 3.31 3.41 1.05
C GLY A 151 3.88 4.46 0.09
N ALA A 152 4.68 4.04 -0.90
CA ALA A 152 5.22 4.94 -1.90
C ALA A 152 4.13 5.58 -2.79
N ALA A 153 3.19 4.78 -3.30
CA ALA A 153 2.11 5.26 -4.16
C ALA A 153 1.26 6.34 -3.47
N LEU A 154 0.83 6.09 -2.23
CA LEU A 154 0.01 7.05 -1.48
C LEU A 154 0.79 8.28 -1.02
N ALA A 155 2.13 8.18 -0.90
CA ALA A 155 3.00 9.34 -0.69
C ALA A 155 3.21 10.19 -1.97
N GLY A 156 2.51 9.89 -3.07
CA GLY A 156 2.61 10.60 -4.33
C GLY A 156 3.84 10.22 -5.17
N VAL A 157 4.51 9.12 -4.84
CA VAL A 157 5.63 8.59 -5.64
C VAL A 157 5.07 7.61 -6.66
N PRO A 158 5.33 7.77 -7.98
CA PRO A 158 4.92 6.81 -8.99
C PRO A 158 5.35 5.38 -8.62
N ASN A 159 4.37 4.51 -8.37
CA ASN A 159 4.62 3.12 -8.04
C ASN A 159 3.47 2.24 -8.55
N PRO A 160 3.67 1.46 -9.64
CA PRO A 160 2.55 0.81 -10.31
C PRO A 160 1.98 -0.37 -9.51
N ILE A 161 2.80 -1.05 -8.71
CA ILE A 161 2.34 -2.08 -7.77
C ILE A 161 1.45 -1.44 -6.70
N GLY A 162 1.91 -0.35 -6.09
CA GLY A 162 1.16 0.36 -5.05
C GLY A 162 -0.16 0.91 -5.56
N ALA A 163 -0.15 1.52 -6.75
CA ALA A 163 -1.35 2.01 -7.43
C ALA A 163 -2.36 0.89 -7.69
N ALA A 164 -1.91 -0.23 -8.25
CA ALA A 164 -2.76 -1.38 -8.55
C ALA A 164 -3.37 -1.99 -7.30
N VAL A 165 -2.59 -2.13 -6.22
CA VAL A 165 -3.10 -2.62 -4.93
C VAL A 165 -4.15 -1.67 -4.35
N CYS A 166 -3.93 -0.34 -4.39
CA CYS A 166 -4.92 0.62 -3.89
C CYS A 166 -6.23 0.56 -4.68
N ARG A 167 -6.14 0.59 -6.01
CA ARG A 167 -7.33 0.50 -6.88
C ARG A 167 -8.05 -0.83 -6.71
N TYR A 168 -7.32 -1.93 -6.60
CA TYR A 168 -7.89 -3.25 -6.32
C TYR A 168 -8.65 -3.28 -4.98
N THR A 169 -8.07 -2.71 -3.92
CA THR A 169 -8.73 -2.62 -2.61
C THR A 169 -10.04 -1.84 -2.69
N VAL A 170 -10.06 -0.69 -3.38
CA VAL A 170 -11.28 0.10 -3.59
C VAL A 170 -12.32 -0.69 -4.40
N ALA A 171 -11.91 -1.32 -5.50
CA ALA A 171 -12.80 -2.10 -6.35
C ALA A 171 -13.40 -3.32 -5.62
N MET A 172 -12.60 -4.03 -4.83
CA MET A 172 -13.07 -5.15 -4.00
C MET A 172 -14.09 -4.71 -2.96
N ALA A 173 -13.89 -3.57 -2.31
CA ALA A 173 -14.85 -3.03 -1.35
C ALA A 173 -16.15 -2.59 -2.04
N ALA A 174 -16.08 -2.00 -3.24
CA ALA A 174 -17.25 -1.68 -4.04
C ALA A 174 -18.04 -2.95 -4.42
N ALA A 175 -17.34 -4.02 -4.83
CA ALA A 175 -17.94 -5.30 -5.15
C ALA A 175 -18.66 -5.93 -3.95
N LEU A 176 -18.04 -5.84 -2.76
CA LEU A 176 -18.65 -6.28 -1.51
C LEU A 176 -19.94 -5.51 -1.22
N LYS A 177 -19.90 -4.17 -1.29
CA LYS A 177 -21.08 -3.32 -1.07
C LYS A 177 -22.22 -3.68 -2.03
N ALA A 178 -21.92 -3.89 -3.31
CA ALA A 178 -22.91 -4.29 -4.32
C ALA A 178 -23.55 -5.65 -3.99
N ARG A 179 -22.74 -6.64 -3.58
CA ARG A 179 -23.25 -7.97 -3.15
C ARG A 179 -24.15 -7.89 -1.92
N GLU A 180 -23.79 -7.07 -0.94
CA GLU A 180 -24.59 -6.86 0.26
C GLU A 180 -25.91 -6.15 -0.05
N ALA A 181 -25.91 -5.16 -0.94
CA ALA A 181 -27.12 -4.48 -1.40
C ALA A 181 -28.06 -5.48 -2.12
N ALA A 182 -27.53 -6.29 -3.03
CA ALA A 182 -28.31 -7.31 -3.75
C ALA A 182 -28.93 -8.36 -2.80
N ARG A 183 -28.22 -8.75 -1.74
CA ARG A 183 -28.77 -9.67 -0.72
C ARG A 183 -29.92 -9.06 0.07
N ARG A 184 -29.82 -7.76 0.40
CA ARG A 184 -30.90 -7.05 1.10
C ARG A 184 -32.16 -6.97 0.24
N THR A 185 -32.02 -6.67 -1.05
CA THR A 185 -33.16 -6.61 -1.98
C THR A 185 -33.79 -7.98 -2.23
N SER A 186 -33.01 -9.07 -2.27
CA SER A 186 -33.58 -10.41 -2.38
C SER A 186 -34.31 -10.83 -1.09
N SER A 187 -33.76 -10.49 0.09
CA SER A 187 -34.42 -10.80 1.36
C SER A 187 -35.70 -10.00 1.61
N SER A 188 -35.80 -8.77 1.07
CA SER A 188 -37.04 -7.99 1.15
C SER A 188 -38.08 -8.49 0.16
N ALA A 189 -37.70 -8.94 -1.05
CA ALA A 189 -38.63 -9.55 -2.01
C ALA A 189 -39.21 -10.90 -1.52
N ASP A 190 -38.46 -11.65 -0.70
CA ASP A 190 -38.96 -12.86 -0.04
C ASP A 190 -39.85 -12.53 1.19
N ALA A 191 -39.67 -11.35 1.81
CA ALA A 191 -40.53 -10.86 2.90
C ALA A 191 -41.84 -10.21 2.39
N ASP A 192 -41.80 -9.54 1.24
CA ASP A 192 -42.97 -8.91 0.59
C ASP A 192 -43.90 -9.91 -0.11
N LYS A 193 -43.57 -11.21 -0.11
CA LYS A 193 -44.55 -12.27 -0.43
C LYS A 193 -45.55 -12.54 0.71
N ALA A 194 -45.50 -11.75 1.79
CA ALA A 194 -46.42 -11.86 2.92
C ALA A 194 -47.31 -10.63 3.16
N ASP A 195 -47.22 -9.54 2.38
CA ASP A 195 -48.12 -8.39 2.57
C ASP A 195 -48.26 -7.53 1.30
N ASP A 196 -49.45 -7.52 0.71
CA ASP A 196 -49.83 -6.62 -0.40
C ASP A 196 -50.12 -5.21 0.18
N GLY A 197 -49.29 -4.21 -0.13
CA GLY A 197 -49.63 -2.82 0.22
C GLY A 197 -48.58 -1.74 -0.10
N ALA A 198 -48.82 -1.03 -1.21
CA ALA A 198 -48.21 0.21 -1.73
C ALA A 198 -47.42 1.14 -0.77
N ASP A 199 -46.29 1.72 -1.24
CA ASP A 199 -46.21 3.04 -1.90
C ASP A 199 -44.74 3.47 -2.07
N ALA A 200 -44.44 4.15 -3.17
CA ALA A 200 -43.10 4.44 -3.68
C ALA A 200 -42.65 5.87 -3.34
N THR A 201 -41.45 6.03 -2.78
CA THR A 201 -40.61 7.23 -3.01
C THR A 201 -39.12 6.88 -2.80
N ALA A 202 -38.36 6.75 -3.89
CA ALA A 202 -36.92 6.53 -3.84
C ALA A 202 -36.17 7.85 -4.12
N ALA A 203 -35.48 8.35 -3.11
CA ALA A 203 -34.55 9.48 -3.22
C ALA A 203 -33.23 9.02 -3.86
N SER A 204 -32.85 9.69 -4.93
CA SER A 204 -31.59 9.51 -5.65
C SER A 204 -30.44 10.12 -4.85
N SER A 205 -29.49 9.28 -4.42
CA SER A 205 -28.17 9.71 -3.96
C SER A 205 -27.13 9.23 -4.97
N SER A 206 -26.38 10.19 -5.49
CA SER A 206 -25.32 10.06 -6.49
C SER A 206 -24.32 8.94 -6.19
N GLU A 207 -24.13 8.06 -7.18
CA GLU A 207 -23.15 6.98 -7.17
C GLU A 207 -21.70 7.53 -7.18
N PRO A 208 -20.77 6.88 -6.45
CA PRO A 208 -19.36 7.26 -6.46
C PRO A 208 -18.70 6.89 -7.80
N ALA A 209 -17.67 7.65 -8.17
CA ALA A 209 -16.96 7.58 -9.45
C ALA A 209 -16.09 6.31 -9.65
N VAL A 210 -16.73 5.13 -9.59
CA VAL A 210 -16.19 3.86 -10.12
C VAL A 210 -17.16 3.42 -11.20
N PRO A 211 -16.72 3.08 -12.43
CA PRO A 211 -17.64 2.66 -13.48
C PRO A 211 -18.51 1.50 -12.99
N ALA A 212 -19.82 1.78 -12.85
CA ALA A 212 -20.80 0.95 -12.16
C ALA A 212 -20.99 -0.46 -12.75
N GLY A 213 -20.41 -0.75 -13.92
CA GLY A 213 -20.46 -2.08 -14.56
C GLY A 213 -19.47 -3.11 -14.00
N ASP A 214 -18.36 -2.70 -13.39
CA ASP A 214 -17.20 -3.59 -13.19
C ASP A 214 -17.09 -4.24 -11.81
N ALA A 215 -17.64 -3.59 -10.77
CA ALA A 215 -17.56 -4.08 -9.39
C ALA A 215 -18.41 -5.34 -9.14
N ALA A 216 -19.55 -5.49 -9.84
CA ALA A 216 -20.49 -6.59 -9.62
C ALA A 216 -19.92 -7.99 -9.97
N THR A 217 -18.87 -8.04 -10.79
CA THR A 217 -18.26 -9.29 -11.28
C THR A 217 -17.03 -9.74 -10.49
N MET A 218 -16.51 -8.92 -9.57
CA MET A 218 -15.36 -9.30 -8.76
C MET A 218 -15.74 -10.38 -7.75
N ASP A 219 -14.88 -11.38 -7.61
CA ASP A 219 -15.03 -12.37 -6.55
C ASP A 219 -14.43 -11.87 -5.24
N VAL A 220 -15.29 -11.61 -4.26
CA VAL A 220 -14.88 -11.19 -2.91
C VAL A 220 -14.47 -12.41 -2.10
N THR A 221 -13.28 -12.93 -2.41
CA THR A 221 -12.64 -14.05 -1.73
C THR A 221 -11.19 -13.73 -1.39
N ASP A 222 -10.59 -14.55 -0.53
CA ASP A 222 -9.17 -14.45 -0.14
C ASP A 222 -8.19 -14.94 -1.22
N ASP A 223 -8.69 -15.33 -2.40
CA ASP A 223 -7.87 -15.73 -3.54
C ASP A 223 -7.29 -14.50 -4.26
N PHE A 224 -6.39 -13.79 -3.56
CA PHE A 224 -5.76 -12.59 -4.07
C PHE A 224 -5.08 -12.83 -5.44
N PRO A 225 -4.27 -13.88 -5.68
CA PRO A 225 -3.59 -14.05 -6.95
C PRO A 225 -4.53 -14.06 -8.15
N ARG A 226 -5.64 -14.84 -8.08
CA ARG A 226 -6.62 -14.92 -9.16
C ARG A 226 -7.39 -13.61 -9.32
N ASN A 227 -7.90 -13.05 -8.24
CA ASN A 227 -8.75 -11.87 -8.28
C ASN A 227 -7.98 -10.62 -8.71
N PHE A 228 -6.74 -10.48 -8.23
CA PHE A 228 -5.85 -9.39 -8.60
C PHE A 228 -5.42 -9.47 -10.07
N ALA A 229 -5.06 -10.66 -10.56
CA ALA A 229 -4.75 -10.86 -11.98
C ALA A 229 -5.95 -10.50 -12.88
N ALA A 230 -7.15 -10.96 -12.53
CA ALA A 230 -8.37 -10.63 -13.26
C ALA A 230 -8.70 -9.13 -13.20
N PHE A 231 -8.44 -8.46 -12.08
CA PHE A 231 -8.57 -7.02 -11.96
C PHE A 231 -7.60 -6.28 -12.88
N VAL A 232 -6.30 -6.63 -12.84
CA VAL A 232 -5.27 -6.01 -13.68
C VAL A 232 -5.56 -6.22 -15.17
N ALA A 233 -5.91 -7.44 -15.57
CA ALA A 233 -6.20 -7.76 -16.98
C ALA A 233 -7.37 -6.92 -17.55
N ARG A 234 -8.38 -6.62 -16.73
CA ARG A 234 -9.53 -5.79 -17.13
C ARG A 234 -9.18 -4.31 -17.21
N ASN A 235 -8.45 -3.79 -16.23
CA ASN A 235 -8.19 -2.36 -16.08
C ASN A 235 -6.93 -1.88 -16.83
N LYS A 236 -6.05 -2.81 -17.25
CA LYS A 236 -4.84 -2.53 -18.06
C LYS A 236 -4.01 -1.39 -17.47
N LYS A 237 -3.68 -0.38 -18.28
CA LYS A 237 -2.82 0.75 -17.91
C LYS A 237 -3.37 1.55 -16.72
N ASP A 238 -4.69 1.64 -16.61
CA ASP A 238 -5.32 2.40 -15.54
C ASP A 238 -5.06 1.73 -14.18
N ALA A 239 -4.92 0.40 -14.13
CA ALA A 239 -4.55 -0.30 -12.90
C ALA A 239 -3.22 0.20 -12.30
N PHE A 240 -2.28 0.64 -13.14
CA PHE A 240 -0.89 0.89 -12.75
C PHE A 240 -0.57 2.33 -12.37
N THR A 241 -1.57 3.21 -12.28
CA THR A 241 -1.34 4.63 -11.93
C THR A 241 -2.42 5.21 -11.03
N LEU A 242 -2.03 6.17 -10.19
CA LEU A 242 -2.94 7.05 -9.47
C LEU A 242 -2.95 8.46 -10.07
N GLU A 243 -2.28 8.67 -11.20
CA GLU A 243 -2.36 9.92 -11.94
C GLU A 243 -3.80 10.20 -12.37
N GLY A 244 -4.25 11.44 -12.17
CA GLY A 244 -5.64 11.84 -12.41
C GLY A 244 -6.65 11.34 -11.37
N VAL A 245 -6.24 10.51 -10.40
CA VAL A 245 -7.08 10.09 -9.28
C VAL A 245 -6.89 11.08 -8.13
N ASP A 246 -7.98 11.69 -7.66
CA ASP A 246 -7.94 12.42 -6.40
C ASP A 246 -7.94 11.42 -5.22
N ILE A 247 -6.75 11.05 -4.78
CA ILE A 247 -6.53 10.10 -3.67
C ILE A 247 -7.02 10.63 -2.31
N ASN A 248 -7.39 11.92 -2.23
CA ASN A 248 -7.96 12.54 -1.04
C ASN A 248 -9.50 12.67 -1.13
N SER A 249 -10.11 12.28 -2.25
CA SER A 249 -11.55 12.31 -2.43
C SER A 249 -12.24 11.13 -1.73
N ALA A 250 -13.51 11.32 -1.36
CA ALA A 250 -14.35 10.24 -0.83
C ALA A 250 -14.57 9.11 -1.84
N ASP A 251 -14.49 9.42 -3.15
CA ASP A 251 -14.60 8.44 -4.23
C ASP A 251 -13.43 7.45 -4.26
N PHE A 252 -12.28 7.81 -3.67
CA PHE A 252 -11.10 6.97 -3.55
C PHE A 252 -10.66 6.74 -2.09
N ASP A 253 -11.62 6.46 -1.19
CA ASP A 253 -11.30 6.12 0.21
C ASP A 253 -10.72 4.70 0.35
N VAL A 254 -9.42 4.56 0.03
CA VAL A 254 -8.69 3.28 0.14
C VAL A 254 -8.63 2.76 1.59
N CYS A 255 -8.62 3.65 2.58
CA CYS A 255 -8.54 3.27 3.99
C CYS A 255 -9.89 2.75 4.50
N GLY A 256 -10.99 3.41 4.14
CA GLY A 256 -12.34 2.92 4.39
C GLY A 256 -12.65 1.62 3.64
N ALA A 257 -12.20 1.50 2.38
CA ALA A 257 -12.28 0.26 1.61
C ALA A 257 -11.53 -0.89 2.30
N ALA A 258 -10.30 -0.65 2.76
CA ALA A 258 -9.55 -1.62 3.53
C ALA A 258 -10.26 -2.04 4.82
N LEU A 259 -10.86 -1.09 5.55
CA LEU A 259 -11.62 -1.38 6.77
C LEU A 259 -12.83 -2.28 6.48
N ALA A 260 -13.60 -1.97 5.43
CA ALA A 260 -14.75 -2.80 5.04
C ALA A 260 -14.33 -4.24 4.72
N LEU A 261 -13.23 -4.42 3.98
CA LEU A 261 -12.72 -5.75 3.65
C LEU A 261 -12.17 -6.49 4.87
N VAL A 262 -11.45 -5.82 5.76
CA VAL A 262 -10.96 -6.44 7.01
C VAL A 262 -12.13 -6.90 7.87
N VAL A 263 -13.16 -6.06 8.06
CA VAL A 263 -14.36 -6.45 8.81
C VAL A 263 -15.08 -7.62 8.14
N HIS A 264 -15.16 -7.63 6.82
CA HIS A 264 -15.78 -8.74 6.08
C HIS A 264 -15.04 -10.06 6.26
N PHE A 265 -13.70 -10.06 6.09
CA PHE A 265 -12.92 -11.29 6.12
C PHE A 265 -12.58 -11.79 7.53
N ASP A 266 -12.38 -10.88 8.49
CA ASP A 266 -11.97 -11.22 9.85
C ASP A 266 -13.14 -11.15 10.86
N GLY A 267 -14.30 -10.64 10.44
CA GLY A 267 -15.50 -10.49 11.28
C GLY A 267 -15.42 -9.34 12.30
N HIS A 268 -14.30 -8.62 12.37
CA HIS A 268 -14.11 -7.50 13.28
C HIS A 268 -13.13 -6.45 12.73
N ALA A 269 -13.24 -5.22 13.21
CA ALA A 269 -12.26 -4.18 12.92
C ALA A 269 -10.87 -4.55 13.47
N PRO A 270 -9.78 -4.08 12.87
CA PRO A 270 -8.44 -4.38 13.35
C PRO A 270 -8.23 -3.79 14.76
N SER A 271 -7.57 -4.56 15.63
CA SER A 271 -7.24 -4.07 16.96
C SER A 271 -6.17 -2.98 16.88
N PHE A 272 -6.50 -1.77 17.31
CA PHE A 272 -5.56 -0.66 17.47
C PHE A 272 -4.58 -0.84 18.64
N LYS A 273 -4.59 -2.01 19.32
CA LYS A 273 -3.65 -2.27 20.42
C LYS A 273 -2.23 -2.12 19.87
N LYS A 274 -1.52 -1.10 20.39
CA LYS A 274 -0.11 -0.78 20.14
C LYS A 274 0.78 -2.00 20.37
N LYS A 275 0.81 -2.96 19.44
CA LYS A 275 2.03 -3.73 19.27
C LYS A 275 3.02 -2.72 18.73
N HIS A 276 4.12 -2.50 19.45
CA HIS A 276 5.25 -1.63 19.11
C HIS A 276 5.95 -2.05 17.80
N ARG A 277 5.20 -2.22 16.73
CA ARG A 277 5.67 -2.52 15.38
C ARG A 277 5.07 -1.48 14.45
N ILE A 278 5.61 -0.28 14.55
CA ILE A 278 5.97 0.42 13.31
C ILE A 278 6.97 -0.55 12.68
N ASN A 279 6.55 -1.28 11.63
CA ASN A 279 7.20 -2.50 11.12
C ASN A 279 8.69 -2.37 10.91
#